data_AF-A0A3C0AMD4-F1
#
_entry.id   AF-A0A3C0AMD4-F1
#
_cell.length_a   1.000
_cell.length_b   1.000
_cell.length_c   1.000
_cell.angle_alpha   90.00
_cell.angle_beta   90.00
_cell.angle_gamma   90.00
#
_symmetry.space_group_name_H-M   'P 1'
#
loop_
_entity.id
_entity.type
_entity.pdbx_description
1 polymer ?
#
loop_
_entity_poly.entity_id
_entity_poly.type
_entity_poly.pdbx_seq_one_letter_code
_entity_poly.pdbx_strand_id
1 'polypeptide(L)'
;TTGGTPISRIFKTTDFGYQTITVERPERDEGGNIVKETKGKRKGQPKIDTSLRDTEDVPLSEDVDEYFQREVLPHVPDAWIDHEKTKIGYEIPFNRHFYVFKPPRELDEIDTELKAVTDKILTMIGDLSK
;
A
#
# COMPACT_ATOMS: atom_id res chain seq x y z
N THR A 1 -10.55 -31.08 6.86
CA THR A 1 -9.14 -30.78 6.51
C THR A 1 -9.06 -30.60 5.01
N THR A 2 -9.21 -29.36 4.56
CA THR A 2 -9.36 -29.05 3.13
C THR A 2 -8.11 -28.28 2.69
N GLY A 3 -7.30 -28.90 1.81
CA GLY A 3 -6.32 -28.24 0.93
C GLY A 3 -5.47 -27.10 1.49
N GLY A 4 -4.48 -27.41 2.32
CA GLY A 4 -3.19 -26.67 2.40
C GLY A 4 -3.19 -25.22 2.91
N THR A 5 -4.32 -24.56 3.10
CA THR A 5 -4.36 -23.13 3.46
C THR A 5 -4.87 -22.94 4.88
N PRO A 6 -4.14 -22.22 5.74
CA PRO A 6 -4.62 -21.90 7.09
C PRO A 6 -5.86 -20.99 7.00
N ILE A 7 -7.00 -21.50 7.47
CA ILE A 7 -8.29 -20.80 7.53
C ILE A 7 -8.25 -19.64 8.54
N SER A 8 -7.34 -19.70 9.52
CA SER A 8 -7.12 -18.66 10.51
C SER A 8 -5.63 -18.49 10.80
N ARG A 9 -5.25 -17.26 11.15
CA ARG A 9 -3.91 -16.89 11.61
C ARG A 9 -4.04 -15.94 12.80
N ILE A 10 -3.12 -16.03 13.75
CA ILE A 10 -3.07 -15.17 14.93
C ILE A 10 -1.88 -14.22 14.75
N PHE A 11 -2.14 -12.93 14.91
CA PHE A 11 -1.16 -11.85 14.79
C PHE A 11 -1.26 -10.94 16.02
N LYS A 12 -0.19 -10.19 16.30
CA LYS A 12 -0.27 -9.11 17.29
C LYS A 12 -1.01 -7.94 16.67
N THR A 13 -1.73 -7.17 17.49
CA THR A 13 -2.43 -5.96 17.02
C THR A 13 -1.47 -4.99 16.33
N THR A 14 -0.24 -4.86 16.85
CA THR A 14 0.80 -4.00 16.30
C THR A 14 1.27 -4.39 14.89
N ASP A 15 1.05 -5.64 14.46
CA ASP A 15 1.53 -6.13 13.15
C ASP A 15 0.78 -5.49 11.97
N PHE A 16 -0.36 -4.88 12.24
CA PHE A 16 -1.22 -4.21 11.26
C PHE A 16 -1.25 -2.69 11.45
N GLY A 17 -0.66 -2.20 12.52
CA GLY A 17 -0.72 -0.80 12.86
C GLY A 17 0.45 -0.03 12.28
N TYR A 18 0.20 1.21 11.90
CA TYR A 18 1.20 2.15 11.43
C TYR A 18 0.90 3.56 11.92
N GLN A 19 1.89 4.42 11.86
CA GLN A 19 1.82 5.86 12.11
C GLN A 19 2.08 6.57 10.79
N THR A 20 1.06 7.25 10.27
CA THR A 20 1.25 8.18 9.16
C THR A 20 1.84 9.46 9.71
N ILE A 21 3.13 9.68 9.47
CA ILE A 21 3.84 10.89 9.86
C ILE A 21 3.74 11.92 8.75
N THR A 22 3.60 13.19 9.11
CA THR A 22 3.63 14.29 8.12
C THR A 22 5.05 14.83 8.04
N VAL A 23 5.65 14.73 6.85
CA VAL A 23 6.98 15.24 6.56
C VAL A 23 6.84 16.62 5.94
N GLU A 24 7.25 17.64 6.68
CA GLU A 24 7.24 19.03 6.22
C GLU A 24 8.62 19.41 5.69
N ARG A 25 8.63 20.26 4.66
CA ARG A 25 9.85 20.77 4.03
C ARG A 25 9.83 22.30 3.99
N PRO A 26 11.00 22.94 4.01
CA PRO A 26 11.05 24.39 4.02
C PRO A 26 10.79 24.98 2.63
N GLU A 27 10.06 26.09 2.59
CA GLU A 27 9.96 26.95 1.42
C GLU A 27 11.31 27.63 1.17
N ARG A 28 11.72 27.65 -0.11
CA ARG A 28 12.97 28.26 -0.55
C ARG A 28 12.69 29.42 -1.48
N ASP A 29 13.47 30.48 -1.36
CA ASP A 29 13.44 31.60 -2.30
C ASP A 29 14.11 31.24 -3.65
N GLU A 30 14.06 32.16 -4.61
CA GLU A 30 14.71 32.00 -5.92
C GLU A 30 16.22 31.76 -5.82
N GLY A 31 16.86 32.17 -4.72
CA GLY A 31 18.28 31.93 -4.43
C GLY A 31 18.54 30.60 -3.72
N GLY A 32 17.50 29.80 -3.44
CA GLY A 32 17.59 28.53 -2.74
C GLY A 32 17.72 28.64 -1.22
N ASN A 33 17.56 29.83 -0.64
CA ASN A 33 17.64 30.03 0.81
C ASN A 33 16.30 29.72 1.48
N ILE A 34 16.36 29.17 2.70
CA ILE A 34 15.16 28.85 3.48
C ILE A 34 14.47 30.14 3.91
N VAL A 35 13.20 30.28 3.52
CA VAL A 35 12.31 31.35 3.95
C VAL A 35 11.83 31.05 5.37
N LYS A 36 11.84 32.06 6.24
CA LYS A 36 11.34 31.94 7.63
C LYS A 36 9.98 32.58 7.76
N GLU A 37 9.15 32.01 8.63
CA GLU A 37 7.87 32.59 8.99
C GLU A 37 8.05 33.96 9.68
N THR A 38 7.32 34.96 9.20
CA THR A 38 7.44 36.34 9.70
C THR A 38 6.36 36.67 10.73
N LYS A 39 5.27 35.90 10.76
CA LYS A 39 4.09 36.12 11.60
C LYS A 39 3.54 34.79 12.14
N GLY A 40 2.68 34.87 13.16
CA GLY A 40 2.03 33.69 13.75
C GLY A 40 2.89 32.94 14.77
N LYS A 41 2.42 31.78 15.21
CA LYS A 41 3.03 30.96 16.27
C LYS A 41 4.40 30.40 15.89
N ARG A 42 4.66 30.19 14.60
CA ARG A 42 5.90 29.63 14.06
C ARG A 42 6.93 30.70 13.64
N LYS A 43 6.75 31.96 14.05
CA LYS A 43 7.65 33.07 13.66
C LYS A 43 9.11 32.72 13.95
N GLY A 44 9.98 32.88 12.95
CA GLY A 44 11.41 32.58 13.03
C GLY A 44 11.78 31.14 12.68
N GLN A 45 10.82 30.22 12.58
CA GLN A 45 11.03 28.86 12.06
C GLN A 45 10.98 28.84 10.53
N PRO A 46 11.53 27.80 9.87
CA PRO A 46 11.34 27.60 8.43
C PRO A 46 9.86 27.61 8.06
N LYS A 47 9.52 28.37 7.02
CA LYS A 47 8.19 28.41 6.43
C LYS A 47 7.93 27.09 5.73
N ILE A 48 6.75 26.52 5.94
CA ILE A 48 6.37 25.24 5.35
C ILE A 48 6.04 25.47 3.88
N ASP A 49 6.67 24.71 2.99
CA ASP A 49 6.21 24.57 1.61
C ASP A 49 5.14 23.48 1.53
N THR A 50 3.87 23.89 1.49
CA THR A 50 2.75 22.93 1.43
C THR A 50 2.72 22.12 0.14
N SER A 51 3.41 22.56 -0.92
CA SER A 51 3.48 21.81 -2.18
C SER A 51 4.49 20.66 -2.13
N LEU A 52 5.43 20.72 -1.19
CA LEU A 52 6.47 19.71 -0.97
C LEU A 52 6.19 18.83 0.26
N ARG A 53 5.03 19.01 0.92
CA ARG A 53 4.62 18.17 2.05
C ARG A 53 4.40 16.74 1.58
N ASP A 54 4.90 15.81 2.37
CA ASP A 54 4.68 14.38 2.15
C ASP A 54 4.17 13.68 3.41
N THR A 55 3.81 12.41 3.26
CA THR A 55 3.43 11.52 4.35
C THR A 55 4.12 10.17 4.22
N GLU A 56 4.60 9.65 5.34
CA GLU A 56 5.22 8.31 5.40
C GLU A 56 4.45 7.43 6.39
N ASP A 57 4.27 6.16 6.05
CA ASP A 57 3.62 5.18 6.93
C ASP A 57 4.69 4.34 7.65
N VAL A 58 4.89 4.62 8.94
CA VAL A 58 5.87 3.93 9.79
C VAL A 58 5.18 2.84 10.59
N PRO A 59 5.62 1.56 10.54
CA PRO A 59 5.02 0.49 11.34
C PRO A 59 5.01 0.83 12.84
N LEU A 60 3.93 0.47 13.56
CA LEU A 60 3.83 0.72 15.01
C LEU A 60 4.90 0.00 15.85
N SER A 61 5.55 -1.02 15.27
CA SER A 61 6.65 -1.75 15.89
C SER A 61 7.98 -1.01 15.84
N GLU A 62 8.08 0.09 15.11
CA GLU A 62 9.31 0.85 14.87
C GLU A 62 9.22 2.25 15.47
N ASP A 63 10.37 2.79 15.88
CA ASP A 63 10.47 4.17 16.36
C ASP A 63 10.45 5.14 15.17
N VAL A 64 9.63 6.17 15.29
CA VAL A 64 9.41 7.16 14.21
C VAL A 64 10.67 7.97 13.93
N ASP A 65 11.40 8.37 14.97
CA ASP A 65 12.59 9.21 14.81
C ASP A 65 13.74 8.40 14.20
N GLU A 66 13.91 7.14 14.61
CA GLU A 66 14.88 6.22 14.00
C GLU A 66 14.57 5.96 12.52
N TYR A 67 13.30 5.68 12.19
CA TYR A 67 12.86 5.51 10.81
C TYR A 67 13.13 6.78 9.99
N PHE A 68 12.77 7.95 10.53
CA PHE A 68 12.93 9.23 9.85
C PHE A 68 14.41 9.55 9.57
N GLN A 69 15.31 9.24 10.51
CA GLN A 69 16.75 9.40 10.32
C GLN A 69 17.32 8.44 9.26
N ARG A 70 16.80 7.22 9.17
CA ARG A 70 17.31 6.19 8.27
C ARG A 70 16.79 6.36 6.84
N GLU A 71 15.50 6.66 6.69
CA GLU A 71 14.83 6.64 5.39
C GLU A 71 14.57 8.04 4.84
N VAL A 72 14.25 9.04 5.67
CA VAL A 72 13.85 10.36 5.16
C VAL A 72 15.01 11.35 5.07
N LEU A 73 15.74 11.56 6.16
CA LEU A 73 16.80 12.57 6.22
C LEU A 73 17.94 12.38 5.19
N PRO A 74 18.33 11.16 4.78
CA PRO A 74 19.33 10.99 3.72
C PRO A 74 18.89 11.52 2.36
N HIS A 75 17.58 11.55 2.10
CA HIS A 75 16.99 12.06 0.86
C HIS A 75 16.56 13.52 0.99
N VAL A 76 16.09 13.92 2.17
CA VAL A 76 15.60 15.28 2.45
C VAL A 76 16.16 15.79 3.79
N PRO A 77 17.41 16.30 3.82
CA PRO A 77 18.10 16.64 5.06
C PRO A 77 17.50 17.80 5.85
N ASP A 78 16.69 18.61 5.20
CA ASP A 78 16.04 19.80 5.77
C ASP A 78 14.58 19.57 6.17
N ALA A 79 14.10 18.32 6.07
CA ALA A 79 12.76 17.95 6.50
C ALA A 79 12.64 17.85 8.03
N TRP A 80 11.41 18.03 8.52
CA TRP A 80 11.05 17.74 9.91
C TRP A 80 9.66 17.12 9.98
N ILE A 81 9.39 16.41 11.07
CA ILE A 81 8.09 15.80 11.32
C ILE A 81 7.14 16.80 11.97
N ASP A 82 5.91 16.88 11.47
CA ASP A 82 4.80 17.53 12.18
C ASP A 82 4.06 16.49 13.04
N HIS A 83 4.47 16.38 14.30
CA HIS A 83 3.88 15.44 15.25
C HIS A 83 2.40 15.75 15.57
N GLU A 84 1.95 17.00 15.44
CA GLU A 84 0.53 17.35 15.69
C GLU A 84 -0.40 16.73 14.62
N LYS A 85 0.13 16.45 13.43
CA LYS A 85 -0.61 15.84 12.31
C LYS A 85 -0.40 14.34 12.17
N THR A 86 0.41 13.73 13.04
CA THR A 86 0.66 12.28 12.99
C THR A 86 -0.59 11.51 13.40
N LYS A 87 -0.92 10.47 12.64
CA LYS A 87 -2.13 9.65 12.87
C LYS A 87 -1.78 8.17 12.96
N ILE A 88 -2.43 7.47 13.88
CA ILE A 88 -2.32 6.01 13.96
C ILE A 88 -3.39 5.37 13.07
N GLY A 89 -2.97 4.51 12.16
CA GLY A 89 -3.80 3.71 11.28
C GLY A 89 -3.63 2.22 11.53
N TYR A 90 -4.58 1.42 11.04
CA TYR A 90 -4.48 -0.03 11.00
C TYR A 90 -4.93 -0.54 9.63
N GLU A 91 -4.12 -1.40 9.01
CA GLU A 91 -4.44 -2.04 7.74
C GLU A 91 -4.20 -3.55 7.82
N ILE A 92 -5.19 -4.33 7.39
CA ILE A 92 -5.10 -5.78 7.31
C ILE A 92 -4.99 -6.19 5.84
N PRO A 93 -3.77 -6.46 5.33
CA PRO A 93 -3.60 -6.87 3.93
C PRO A 93 -4.01 -8.34 3.75
N PHE A 94 -5.31 -8.57 3.54
CA PHE A 94 -5.87 -9.92 3.38
C PHE A 94 -5.16 -10.73 2.30
N ASN A 95 -4.86 -10.13 1.15
CA ASN A 95 -4.17 -10.81 0.06
C ASN A 95 -2.78 -11.30 0.50
N ARG A 96 -2.01 -10.51 1.25
CA ARG A 96 -0.68 -10.93 1.72
C ARG A 96 -0.73 -12.16 2.64
N HIS A 97 -1.80 -12.33 3.41
CA HIS A 97 -1.90 -13.40 4.40
C HIS A 97 -2.72 -14.61 3.94
N PHE A 98 -3.70 -14.41 3.08
CA PHE A 98 -4.69 -15.42 2.73
C PHE A 98 -4.80 -15.67 1.23
N TYR A 99 -4.11 -14.91 0.38
CA TYR A 99 -4.09 -15.23 -1.05
C TYR A 99 -3.34 -16.54 -1.27
N VAL A 100 -4.03 -17.43 -1.98
CA VAL A 100 -3.47 -18.69 -2.46
C VAL A 100 -3.52 -18.62 -3.96
N PHE A 101 -2.36 -18.69 -4.59
CA PHE A 101 -2.31 -18.80 -6.04
C PHE A 101 -3.03 -20.09 -6.44
N LYS A 102 -4.12 -19.92 -7.19
CA LYS A 102 -4.81 -21.03 -7.84
C LYS A 102 -4.33 -21.06 -9.29
N PRO A 103 -3.52 -22.07 -9.69
CA PRO A 103 -3.15 -22.19 -11.09
C PRO A 103 -4.42 -22.31 -11.95
N PRO A 104 -4.40 -21.79 -13.19
CA PRO A 104 -5.47 -22.08 -14.14
C PRO A 104 -5.60 -23.59 -14.34
N ARG A 105 -6.78 -24.04 -14.76
CA ARG A 105 -6.98 -25.43 -15.19
C ARG A 105 -6.11 -25.74 -16.41
N GLU A 106 -5.70 -27.00 -16.55
CA GLU A 106 -4.83 -27.46 -17.63
C GLU A 106 -5.50 -27.29 -19.00
N LEU A 107 -4.72 -26.92 -20.03
CA LEU A 107 -5.25 -26.68 -21.38
C LEU A 107 -5.94 -27.92 -21.97
N ASP A 108 -5.40 -29.12 -21.73
CA ASP A 108 -5.97 -30.38 -22.23
C ASP A 108 -7.38 -30.65 -21.67
N GLU A 109 -7.64 -30.22 -20.43
CA GLU A 109 -8.97 -30.30 -19.82
C GLU A 109 -9.94 -29.35 -20.54
N ILE A 110 -9.49 -28.14 -20.86
CA ILE A 110 -10.25 -27.15 -21.63
C ILE A 110 -10.63 -27.73 -22.99
N ASP A 111 -9.65 -28.28 -23.72
CA ASP A 111 -9.84 -28.80 -25.07
C ASP A 111 -10.80 -30.00 -25.09
N THR A 112 -10.70 -30.88 -24.08
CA THR A 112 -11.59 -32.04 -23.94
C THR A 112 -13.03 -31.61 -23.70
N GLU A 113 -13.24 -30.66 -22.78
CA GLU A 113 -14.57 -30.09 -22.54
C GLU A 113 -15.13 -29.36 -23.77
N LEU A 114 -14.28 -28.60 -24.48
CA LEU A 114 -14.70 -27.85 -25.66
C LEU A 114 -15.16 -28.79 -26.79
N LYS A 115 -14.44 -29.90 -27.00
CA LYS A 115 -14.85 -30.95 -27.93
C LYS A 115 -16.16 -31.58 -27.52
N ALA A 116 -16.30 -31.97 -26.25
CA ALA A 116 -17.53 -32.58 -25.74
C ALA A 116 -18.75 -31.66 -25.93
N VAL A 117 -18.60 -30.36 -25.69
CA VAL A 117 -19.65 -29.37 -25.95
C VAL A 117 -19.95 -29.26 -27.44
N THR A 118 -18.93 -29.25 -28.30
CA THR A 118 -19.08 -29.18 -29.76
C THR A 118 -19.82 -30.39 -30.33
N ASP A 119 -19.45 -31.59 -29.90
CA ASP A 119 -20.09 -32.85 -30.32
C ASP A 119 -21.57 -32.89 -29.91
N LYS A 120 -21.88 -32.38 -28.72
CA LYS A 120 -23.25 -32.24 -28.23
C LYS A 120 -24.07 -31.27 -29.09
N ILE A 121 -23.49 -30.14 -29.49
CA ILE A 121 -24.13 -29.16 -30.38
C ILE A 121 -24.39 -29.79 -31.76
N LEU A 122 -23.41 -30.48 -32.33
CA LEU A 122 -23.55 -31.16 -33.62
C LEU A 122 -24.69 -32.19 -33.61
N THR A 123 -24.82 -32.93 -32.51
CA THR A 123 -25.91 -33.90 -32.33
C THR A 123 -27.27 -33.19 -32.31
N MET A 124 -27.43 -32.11 -31.54
CA MET A 124 -28.68 -31.35 -31.49
C MET A 124 -29.08 -30.74 -32.85
N ILE A 125 -28.13 -30.20 -33.60
CA ILE A 125 -28.39 -29.65 -34.95
C ILE A 125 -28.79 -30.76 -35.92
N GLY A 126 -28.13 -31.91 -35.83
CA GLY A 126 -28.46 -33.10 -36.63
C GLY A 126 -29.88 -33.61 -36.34
N ASP A 127 -30.31 -33.58 -35.09
CA ASP A 127 -31.67 -33.97 -34.69
C ASP A 127 -32.74 -32.97 -35.14
N LEU A 128 -32.42 -31.67 -35.23
CA LEU A 128 -33.33 -30.63 -35.76
C LEU A 128 -33.46 -30.67 -37.29
N SER A 129 -32.50 -31.27 -37.98
CA SER A 129 -32.47 -31.33 -39.46
C SER A 129 -33.05 -32.64 -40.01
N LYS A 130 -33.63 -33.49 -39.15
CA LYS A 130 -34.40 -34.69 -39.51
C LYS A 130 -35.89 -34.40 -39.43
#